data_AF-A0A1F6LJ95-F1
#
_entry.id   AF-A0A1F6LJ95-F1
#
_cell.length_a   1.000
_cell.length_b   1.000
_cell.length_c   1.000
_cell.angle_alpha   90.00
_cell.angle_beta   90.00
_cell.angle_gamma   90.00
#
_symmetry.space_group_name_H-M   'P 1'
#
loop_
_entity.id
_entity.type
_entity.pdbx_description
1 polymer ?
#
loop_
_entity_poly.entity_id
_entity_poly.type
_entity_poly.pdbx_seq_one_letter_code
_entity_poly.pdbx_strand_id
1 'polypeptide(L)'
;MSKKNHRSGDKFRGRHTTIIDASGPVVDFLKTLDGVKGISIGIISSIKSVSQGSVICNETRSGLEVKVRGNKYIQIFYVFVESNKAQEIKSKINSMFPSLEKGKGKRRKHNKDNSQKKSEEDIHQHVVDFNK
;
A
#
# COMPACT_ATOMS: atom_id res chain seq x y z
N MET A 1 11.89 -27.14 25.57
CA MET A 1 10.72 -26.28 25.29
C MET A 1 11.14 -25.11 24.40
N SER A 2 10.58 -25.00 23.20
CA SER A 2 10.88 -23.92 22.25
C SER A 2 10.34 -22.59 22.78
N LYS A 3 11.21 -21.67 23.22
CA LYS A 3 10.84 -20.30 23.57
C LYS A 3 10.25 -19.63 22.32
N LYS A 4 8.92 -19.45 22.28
CA LYS A 4 8.30 -18.56 21.30
C LYS A 4 8.79 -17.15 21.59
N ASN A 5 9.62 -16.60 20.71
CA ASN A 5 10.11 -15.21 20.79
C ASN A 5 8.95 -14.24 20.53
N HIS A 6 8.09 -14.04 21.53
CA HIS A 6 7.14 -12.94 21.51
C HIS A 6 7.94 -11.64 21.66
N ARG A 7 7.87 -10.78 20.65
CA ARG A 7 8.38 -9.40 20.74
C ARG A 7 7.48 -8.60 21.68
N SER A 8 7.64 -8.79 22.99
CA SER A 8 6.99 -7.99 24.04
C SER A 8 8.00 -7.02 24.66
N GLY A 9 7.61 -5.76 24.86
CA GLY A 9 8.40 -4.76 25.61
C GLY A 9 8.80 -3.49 24.84
N ASP A 10 8.92 -2.41 25.62
CA ASP A 10 9.35 -1.02 25.38
C ASP A 10 8.40 -0.07 24.65
N LYS A 11 8.36 -0.12 23.31
CA LYS A 11 7.72 0.94 22.51
C LYS A 11 6.42 0.50 21.85
N PHE A 12 6.02 -0.76 21.99
CA PHE A 12 4.80 -1.25 21.35
C PHE A 12 3.54 -0.78 22.08
N ARG A 13 2.60 -0.20 21.33
CA ARG A 13 1.28 0.22 21.83
C ARG A 13 0.19 -0.65 21.19
N GLY A 14 -0.76 -1.13 21.98
CA GLY A 14 -1.94 -1.90 21.52
C GLY A 14 -1.91 -3.40 21.85
N ARG A 15 -3.03 -4.09 21.57
CA ARG A 15 -3.24 -5.53 21.82
C ARG A 15 -2.83 -6.45 20.66
N HIS A 16 -2.52 -5.86 19.49
CA HIS A 16 -2.09 -6.58 18.30
C HIS A 16 -0.57 -6.62 18.22
N THR A 17 0.00 -7.82 18.20
CA THR A 17 1.45 -8.05 18.27
C THR A 17 2.00 -8.81 17.07
N THR A 18 1.13 -9.20 16.13
CA THR A 18 1.55 -9.96 14.96
C THR A 18 2.30 -9.05 14.01
N ILE A 19 3.56 -9.37 13.76
CA ILE A 19 4.43 -8.68 12.79
C ILE A 19 4.68 -9.67 11.67
N ILE A 20 4.46 -9.27 10.42
CA ILE A 20 4.83 -10.09 9.26
C ILE A 20 6.36 -10.10 9.14
N ASP A 21 6.94 -11.18 8.61
CA ASP A 21 8.41 -11.33 8.54
C ASP A 21 9.10 -10.12 7.88
N ALA A 22 8.49 -9.58 6.82
CA ALA A 22 8.99 -8.40 6.12
C ALA A 22 9.04 -7.13 6.98
N SER A 23 8.16 -6.99 7.97
CA SER A 23 8.10 -5.83 8.87
C SER A 23 9.10 -5.93 10.02
N GLY A 24 9.64 -7.12 10.30
CA GLY A 24 10.54 -7.34 11.43
C GLY A 24 11.76 -6.41 11.43
N PRO A 25 12.56 -6.38 10.35
CA PRO A 25 13.73 -5.52 10.27
C PRO A 25 13.41 -4.03 10.41
N VAL A 26 12.27 -3.58 9.86
CA VAL A 26 11.85 -2.17 9.92
C VAL A 26 11.49 -1.78 11.34
N VAL A 27 10.76 -2.64 12.04
CA VAL A 27 10.36 -2.42 13.45
C VAL A 27 11.58 -2.45 14.36
N ASP A 28 12.50 -3.39 14.16
CA ASP A 28 13.72 -3.49 14.95
C ASP A 28 14.60 -2.24 14.76
N PHE A 29 14.75 -1.76 13.53
CA PHE A 29 15.44 -0.50 13.23
C PHE A 29 14.77 0.72 13.90
N LEU A 30 13.45 0.82 13.84
CA LEU A 30 12.72 1.94 14.46
C LEU A 30 12.88 1.97 15.98
N LYS A 31 13.04 0.81 16.62
CA LYS A 31 13.26 0.74 18.07
C LYS A 31 14.57 1.39 18.49
N THR A 32 15.61 1.26 17.66
CA THR A 32 16.95 1.78 17.95
C THR A 32 17.07 3.28 17.71
N LEU A 33 16.07 3.92 17.10
CA LEU A 33 16.10 5.36 16.83
C LEU A 33 15.63 6.18 18.03
N ASP A 34 16.43 7.19 18.38
CA ASP A 34 16.06 8.23 19.32
C ASP A 34 14.96 9.11 18.76
N GLY A 35 13.99 9.47 19.60
CA GLY A 35 12.81 10.24 19.21
C GLY A 35 11.60 9.41 18.79
N VAL A 36 11.73 8.08 18.65
CA VAL A 36 10.57 7.19 18.54
C VAL A 36 9.98 6.96 19.94
N LYS A 37 8.79 7.53 20.19
CA LYS A 37 8.04 7.40 21.45
C LYS A 37 7.24 6.11 21.55
N GLY A 38 6.82 5.57 20.41
CA GLY A 38 6.03 4.35 20.37
C GLY A 38 5.72 3.87 18.96
N ILE A 39 5.38 2.60 18.84
CA ILE A 39 5.01 1.93 17.60
C ILE A 39 3.68 1.22 17.85
N SER A 40 2.63 1.63 17.16
CA SER A 40 1.34 0.92 17.16
C SER A 40 1.29 -0.02 15.97
N ILE A 41 1.35 -1.32 16.25
CA ILE A 41 1.24 -2.35 15.21
C ILE A 41 -0.22 -2.43 14.77
N GLY A 42 -0.44 -2.17 13.49
CA GLY A 42 -1.78 -2.06 12.92
C GLY A 42 -2.12 -3.19 11.95
N ILE A 43 -2.77 -2.78 10.87
CA ILE A 43 -3.51 -3.62 9.93
C ILE A 43 -2.59 -4.56 9.17
N ILE A 44 -2.97 -5.83 9.07
CA ILE A 44 -2.40 -6.79 8.12
C ILE A 44 -3.47 -7.07 7.05
N SER A 45 -3.09 -6.93 5.79
CA SER A 45 -3.98 -7.21 4.65
C SER A 45 -3.30 -8.15 3.67
N SER A 46 -4.00 -9.17 3.20
CA SER A 46 -3.52 -10.05 2.14
C SER A 46 -3.46 -9.32 0.81
N ILE A 47 -2.44 -9.61 0.01
CA ILE A 47 -2.28 -9.08 -1.34
C ILE A 47 -1.96 -10.21 -2.33
N LYS A 48 -2.25 -9.95 -3.61
CA LYS A 48 -1.71 -10.80 -4.70
C LYS A 48 -0.18 -10.75 -4.62
N SER A 49 0.42 -11.94 -4.69
CA SER A 49 1.87 -12.12 -4.57
C SER A 49 2.61 -11.21 -5.54
N VAL A 50 3.61 -10.50 -5.02
CA VAL A 50 4.51 -9.65 -5.82
C VAL A 50 5.93 -10.05 -5.49
N SER A 51 6.82 -10.00 -6.49
CA SER A 51 8.18 -10.51 -6.41
C SER A 51 9.07 -9.75 -5.43
N GLN A 52 8.74 -8.50 -5.07
CA GLN A 52 9.60 -7.70 -4.20
C GLN A 52 8.83 -6.94 -3.12
N GLY A 53 9.42 -6.93 -1.93
CA GLY A 53 8.95 -6.13 -0.81
C GLY A 53 9.29 -4.65 -0.97
N SER A 54 8.54 -3.78 -0.29
CA SER A 54 8.76 -2.33 -0.34
C SER A 54 8.34 -1.69 0.98
N VAL A 55 9.07 -0.70 1.44
CA VAL A 55 8.69 0.13 2.60
C VAL A 55 8.30 1.51 2.08
N ILE A 56 7.13 2.00 2.50
CA ILE A 56 6.64 3.35 2.20
C ILE A 56 6.38 4.04 3.53
N CYS A 57 6.93 5.24 3.69
CA CYS A 57 6.77 6.04 4.90
C CYS A 57 6.07 7.36 4.58
N ASN A 58 4.90 7.57 5.15
CA ASN A 58 4.11 8.81 5.05
C ASN A 58 4.11 9.54 6.38
N GLU A 59 4.11 10.87 6.32
CA GLU A 59 3.99 11.70 7.52
C GLU A 59 2.51 11.87 7.88
N THR A 60 2.22 11.88 9.18
CA THR A 60 0.89 12.05 9.75
C THR A 60 0.95 13.10 10.86
N ARG A 61 -0.20 13.59 11.32
CA ARG A 61 -0.28 14.61 12.37
C ARG A 61 0.45 14.22 13.67
N SER A 62 0.56 12.93 13.95
CA SER A 62 1.10 12.40 15.23
C SER A 62 2.42 11.64 15.06
N GLY A 63 2.97 11.58 13.85
CA GLY A 63 4.20 10.88 13.54
C GLY A 63 4.21 10.29 12.14
N LEU A 64 4.54 9.01 11.99
CA LEU A 64 4.71 8.37 10.69
C LEU A 64 3.75 7.18 10.52
N GLU A 65 3.14 7.07 9.34
CA GLU A 65 2.52 5.84 8.87
C GLU A 65 3.55 5.07 8.04
N VAL A 66 3.88 3.86 8.48
CA VAL A 66 4.83 2.98 7.80
C VAL A 66 4.09 1.80 7.23
N LYS A 67 4.17 1.66 5.91
CA LYS A 67 3.56 0.59 5.15
C LYS A 67 4.65 -0.33 4.61
N VAL A 68 4.69 -1.55 5.14
CA VAL A 68 5.62 -2.58 4.72
C VAL A 68 4.87 -3.60 3.87
N ARG A 69 5.32 -3.76 2.63
CA ARG A 69 4.82 -4.75 1.70
C ARG A 69 5.75 -5.96 1.75
N GLY A 70 5.22 -7.10 2.18
CA GLY A 70 5.83 -8.41 2.00
C GLY A 70 5.31 -9.10 0.74
N ASN A 71 5.63 -10.39 0.59
CA ASN A 71 5.23 -11.18 -0.58
C ASN A 71 3.69 -11.37 -0.63
N LYS A 72 3.09 -11.88 0.45
CA LYS A 72 1.65 -12.21 0.51
C LYS A 72 0.81 -11.22 1.31
N TYR A 73 1.45 -10.37 2.10
CA TYR A 73 0.78 -9.47 3.04
C TYR A 73 1.39 -8.08 3.00
N ILE A 74 0.55 -7.08 3.24
CA ILE A 74 0.95 -5.73 3.60
C ILE A 74 0.66 -5.55 5.07
N GLN A 75 1.60 -4.95 5.79
CA GLN A 75 1.38 -4.49 7.14
C GLN A 75 1.52 -2.97 7.22
N ILE A 76 0.56 -2.33 7.88
CA ILE A 76 0.58 -0.90 8.18
C ILE A 76 0.73 -0.75 9.68
N PHE A 77 1.65 0.09 10.12
CA PHE A 77 1.81 0.45 11.52
C PHE A 77 2.13 1.94 11.66
N TYR A 78 1.83 2.48 12.83
CA TYR A 78 2.01 3.89 13.14
C TYR A 78 3.18 4.06 14.10
N VAL A 79 4.07 5.00 13.80
CA VAL A 79 5.23 5.33 14.62
C VAL A 79 5.01 6.72 15.20
N PHE A 80 4.85 6.79 16.51
CA PHE A 80 4.77 8.04 17.25
C PHE A 80 6.18 8.55 17.47
N VAL A 81 6.44 9.77 17.02
CA VAL A 81 7.75 10.42 17.10
C VAL A 81 7.63 11.79 17.75
N GLU A 82 8.76 12.34 18.20
CA GLU A 82 8.85 13.76 18.55
C GLU A 82 8.59 14.62 17.30
N SER A 83 7.84 15.72 17.47
CA SER A 83 7.37 16.56 16.36
C SER A 83 8.51 17.13 15.50
N ASN A 84 9.70 17.33 16.08
CA ASN A 84 10.88 17.83 15.40
C ASN A 84 11.74 16.73 14.73
N LYS A 85 11.45 15.45 14.96
CA LYS A 85 12.25 14.31 14.46
C LYS A 85 11.56 13.49 13.37
N ALA A 86 10.31 13.81 13.01
CA ALA A 86 9.55 13.05 12.03
C ALA A 86 10.24 12.98 10.66
N GLN A 87 10.73 14.11 10.15
CA GLN A 87 11.43 14.15 8.87
C GLN A 87 12.78 13.43 8.90
N GLU A 88 13.55 13.58 9.98
CA GLU A 88 14.83 12.89 10.16
C GLU A 88 14.66 11.37 10.14
N ILE A 89 13.69 10.88 10.91
CA ILE A 89 13.38 9.44 11.01
C ILE A 89 12.87 8.92 9.66
N LYS A 90 12.02 9.67 8.95
CA LYS A 90 11.56 9.31 7.60
C LYS A 90 12.73 9.17 6.62
N SER A 91 13.67 10.12 6.63
CA SER A 91 14.87 10.05 5.78
C SER A 91 15.74 8.84 6.11
N LYS A 92 15.93 8.53 7.40
CA LYS A 92 16.65 7.32 7.84
C LYS A 92 15.99 6.02 7.36
N ILE A 93 14.65 5.94 7.45
CA ILE A 93 13.90 4.78 6.94
C ILE A 93 14.10 4.63 5.44
N ASN A 94 13.95 5.71 4.67
CA ASN A 94 14.10 5.66 3.21
C ASN A 94 15.52 5.31 2.77
N SER A 95 16.54 5.71 3.53
CA SER A 95 17.94 5.33 3.26
C SER A 95 18.21 3.85 3.55
N MET A 96 17.61 3.30 4.61
CA MET A 96 17.84 1.91 5.03
C MET A 96 16.96 0.92 4.25
N PHE A 97 15.76 1.33 3.89
CA PHE A 97 14.74 0.52 3.21
C PHE A 97 14.20 1.27 1.99
N PRO A 98 14.99 1.37 0.90
CA PRO A 98 14.56 2.11 -0.28
C PRO A 98 13.29 1.48 -0.88
N SER A 99 12.30 2.33 -1.15
CA SER A 99 11.14 1.92 -1.94
C SER A 99 11.60 1.65 -3.37
N LEU A 100 11.23 0.51 -3.94
CA LEU A 100 11.41 0.27 -5.36
C LEU A 100 10.69 1.37 -6.14
N GLU A 101 11.46 2.13 -6.93
CA GLU A 101 10.89 3.14 -7.81
C GLU A 101 9.82 2.46 -8.66
N LYS A 102 8.62 3.07 -8.70
CA LYS A 102 7.60 2.65 -9.66
C LYS A 102 8.20 2.91 -11.04
N GLY A 103 8.80 1.89 -11.65
CA GLY A 103 9.04 1.88 -13.08
C GLY A 103 7.74 2.33 -13.73
N LYS A 104 7.79 3.43 -14.48
CA LYS A 104 6.64 4.07 -15.13
C LYS A 104 6.01 3.05 -16.08
N GLY A 105 5.13 2.20 -15.55
CA GLY A 105 4.36 1.27 -16.34
C GLY A 105 3.52 2.10 -17.28
N LYS A 106 3.88 2.11 -18.57
CA LYS A 106 3.11 2.72 -19.64
C LYS A 106 1.69 2.14 -19.55
N ARG A 107 0.79 2.88 -18.90
CA ARG A 107 -0.62 2.53 -18.80
C ARG A 107 -1.18 2.69 -20.21
N ARG A 108 -1.16 1.62 -21.00
CA ARG A 108 -1.88 1.56 -22.29
C ARG A 108 -3.35 1.76 -21.99
N LYS A 109 -3.84 2.97 -22.23
CA LYS A 109 -5.25 3.34 -22.17
C LYS A 109 -5.92 2.56 -23.30
N HIS A 110 -6.56 1.44 -22.98
CA HIS A 110 -7.48 0.79 -23.91
C HIS A 110 -8.65 1.76 -24.11
N ASN A 111 -8.64 2.47 -25.23
CA ASN A 111 -9.76 3.28 -25.68
C ASN A 111 -10.86 2.28 -26.06
N LYS A 112 -11.96 2.25 -25.30
CA LYS A 112 -13.14 1.48 -25.63
C LYS A 112 -13.98 2.39 -26.52
N ASP A 113 -13.80 2.26 -27.82
CA ASP A 113 -14.62 2.95 -28.82
C ASP A 113 -16.08 2.50 -28.62
N ASN A 114 -16.88 3.35 -27.99
CA ASN A 114 -18.33 3.21 -27.97
C ASN A 114 -18.83 3.67 -29.34
N SER A 115 -18.95 2.71 -30.24
CA SER A 115 -19.66 2.83 -31.51
C SER A 115 -21.08 3.36 -31.25
N GLN A 116 -21.34 4.52 -31.84
CA GLN A 116 -22.62 5.22 -31.92
C GLN A 116 -23.75 4.24 -32.28
N LYS A 117 -24.76 4.11 -31.41
CA LYS A 117 -26.09 3.69 -31.83
C LYS A 117 -26.67 4.84 -32.65
N LYS A 118 -26.75 4.60 -33.96
CA LYS A 118 -27.39 5.46 -34.95
C LYS A 118 -28.86 5.66 -34.59
N SER A 119 -29.29 6.90 -34.78
CA SER A 119 -30.66 7.39 -34.81
C SER A 119 -31.53 6.53 -35.73
N GLU A 120 -32.70 6.14 -35.21
CA GLU A 120 -33.85 5.68 -35.97
C GLU A 120 -34.42 6.88 -36.72
N GLU A 121 -34.10 7.02 -38.00
CA GLU A 121 -34.85 7.79 -38.98
C GLU A 121 -34.33 7.37 -40.36
N ASP A 122 -35.27 7.12 -41.28
CA ASP A 122 -35.08 6.78 -42.68
C ASP A 122 -34.61 5.35 -43.03
N ILE A 123 -35.57 4.53 -43.48
CA ILE A 123 -35.62 3.88 -44.81
C ILE A 123 -36.64 2.72 -44.73
N HIS A 124 -37.88 3.00 -45.10
CA HIS A 124 -38.81 1.98 -45.61
C HIS A 124 -39.64 2.61 -46.75
N GLN A 125 -38.95 2.86 -47.86
CA GLN A 125 -39.58 3.04 -49.17
C GLN A 125 -39.02 1.96 -50.10
N HIS A 126 -39.94 1.33 -50.84
CA HIS A 126 -39.77 0.26 -51.83
C HIS A 126 -39.80 -1.19 -51.34
N VAL A 127 -41.01 -1.75 -51.29
CA VAL A 127 -41.35 -2.84 -52.21
C VAL A 127 -42.70 -2.50 -52.87
N VAL A 128 -42.65 -2.43 -54.19
CA VAL A 128 -43.78 -2.24 -55.11
C VAL A 128 -44.44 -3.61 -55.31
N ASP A 129 -45.68 -3.61 -55.81
CA ASP A 129 -46.42 -4.74 -56.37
C ASP A 129 -47.32 -5.52 -55.41
N PHE A 130 -48.59 -5.11 -55.33
CA PHE A 130 -49.71 -6.05 -55.54
C PHE A 130 -50.99 -5.27 -55.90
N ASN A 131 -51.02 -4.76 -57.14
CA ASN A 131 -52.27 -4.44 -57.82
C ASN A 131 -52.55 -5.59 -58.79
N LYS A 132 -53.45 -6.50 -58.41
CA LYS A 132 -54.26 -7.29 -59.34
C LYS A 132 -55.50 -7.82 -58.65
#